data_AF-A0A6F9CPB4-F1
#
_entry.id   AF-A0A6F9CPB4-F1
#
_cell.length_a   1.000
_cell.length_b   1.000
_cell.length_c   1.000
_cell.angle_alpha   90.00
_cell.angle_beta   90.00
_cell.angle_gamma   90.00
#
_symmetry.space_group_name_H-M   'P 1'
#
loop_
_entity.id
_entity.type
_entity.pdbx_description
1 polymer ?
#
loop_
_entity_poly.entity_id
_entity_poly.type
_entity_poly.pdbx_seq_one_letter_code
_entity_poly.pdbx_strand_id
1 'polypeptide(L)'
;MNHPPSSTFHPQDFSDLISFILYGSLHRGGKEPWLERLYHSCQRLEKREGGGGSSGGEGGVCGSGPGGSACVPRGLLKTEAVLWQWAVWEAAQFTVLSKLRTPLGRAQDTFQTIEGMIRSLAAHSMNTEQELSQWSAGDTDDGHHSNQLRLALLLQFLENLEKLMYNAYE
;
A
#
# COMPACT_ATOMS: atom_id res chain seq x y z
N MET A 1 8.85 4.88 -8.53
CA MET A 1 7.78 5.56 -9.27
C MET A 1 8.15 7.04 -9.33
N ASN A 2 8.18 7.65 -10.52
CA ASN A 2 8.80 8.99 -10.73
C ASN A 2 7.77 10.13 -10.86
N HIS A 3 6.56 9.93 -10.34
CA HIS A 3 5.48 10.91 -10.43
C HIS A 3 5.29 11.64 -9.10
N PRO A 4 4.83 12.90 -9.13
CA PRO A 4 4.48 13.62 -7.91
C PRO A 4 3.37 12.88 -7.15
N PRO A 5 3.38 12.90 -5.80
CA PRO A 5 2.37 12.25 -4.99
C PRO A 5 0.98 12.84 -5.27
N SER A 6 -0.02 11.98 -5.48
CA SER A 6 -1.40 12.42 -5.76
C SER A 6 -2.15 12.97 -4.54
N SER A 7 -1.60 12.75 -3.33
CA SER A 7 -2.18 13.10 -2.02
C SER A 7 -3.62 12.62 -1.80
N THR A 8 -4.00 11.50 -2.43
CA THR A 8 -5.36 10.92 -2.39
C THR A 8 -5.46 9.62 -1.58
N PHE A 9 -4.36 9.15 -1.03
CA PHE A 9 -4.31 7.99 -0.14
C PHE A 9 -4.66 8.45 1.29
N HIS A 10 -5.80 8.00 1.83
CA HIS A 10 -6.33 8.52 3.09
C HIS A 10 -5.79 7.76 4.31
N PRO A 11 -5.90 8.35 5.52
CA PRO A 11 -5.51 7.67 6.75
C PRO A 11 -6.20 6.31 6.96
N GLN A 12 -7.47 6.16 6.56
CA GLN A 12 -8.15 4.87 6.68
C GLN A 12 -7.58 3.81 5.73
N ASP A 13 -7.19 4.19 4.51
CA ASP A 13 -6.55 3.29 3.54
C ASP A 13 -5.21 2.79 4.09
N PHE A 14 -4.44 3.67 4.72
CA PHE A 14 -3.23 3.32 5.45
C PHE A 14 -3.51 2.33 6.59
N SER A 15 -4.49 2.64 7.45
CA SER A 15 -4.84 1.78 8.58
C SER A 15 -5.22 0.38 8.14
N ASP A 16 -6.05 0.24 7.10
CA ASP A 16 -6.49 -1.06 6.60
C ASP A 16 -5.32 -1.87 6.02
N LEU A 17 -4.46 -1.22 5.23
CA LEU A 17 -3.29 -1.86 4.61
C LEU A 17 -2.28 -2.32 5.66
N ILE A 18 -1.92 -1.44 6.59
CA ILE A 18 -0.92 -1.73 7.62
C ILE A 18 -1.46 -2.73 8.64
N SER A 19 -2.77 -2.71 8.95
CA SER A 19 -3.39 -3.73 9.80
C SER A 19 -3.31 -5.12 9.18
N PHE A 20 -3.50 -5.23 7.86
CA PHE A 20 -3.30 -6.49 7.15
C PHE A 20 -1.84 -6.93 7.22
N ILE A 21 -0.89 -6.04 6.93
CA ILE A 21 0.54 -6.38 6.95
C ILE A 21 0.98 -6.82 8.35
N LEU A 22 0.71 -6.02 9.38
CA LEU A 22 1.23 -6.26 10.74
C LEU A 22 0.46 -7.34 11.50
N TYR A 23 -0.86 -7.40 11.35
CA TYR A 23 -1.73 -8.22 12.21
C TYR A 23 -2.55 -9.26 11.44
N GLY A 24 -2.50 -9.26 10.11
CA GLY A 24 -3.30 -10.17 9.27
C GLY A 24 -4.78 -9.81 9.23
N SER A 25 -5.19 -8.70 9.86
CA SER A 25 -6.59 -8.27 9.89
C SER A 25 -6.92 -7.41 8.68
N LEU A 26 -7.83 -7.90 7.84
CA LEU A 26 -8.37 -7.15 6.71
C LEU A 26 -9.81 -6.71 7.02
N HIS A 27 -10.01 -5.41 7.25
CA HIS A 27 -11.33 -4.83 7.52
C HIS A 27 -12.12 -4.48 6.24
N ARG A 28 -11.77 -5.09 5.10
CA ARG A 28 -12.39 -4.84 3.79
C ARG A 28 -13.03 -6.12 3.25
N GLY A 29 -14.34 -6.08 3.06
CA GLY A 29 -15.14 -7.18 2.48
C GLY A 29 -15.83 -6.79 1.17
N GLY A 30 -16.40 -7.78 0.49
CA GLY A 30 -17.22 -7.57 -0.71
C GLY A 30 -16.89 -8.54 -1.85
N LYS A 31 -17.69 -8.48 -2.92
CA LYS A 31 -17.54 -9.34 -4.11
C LYS A 31 -16.41 -8.90 -5.06
N GLU A 32 -16.02 -7.63 -5.02
CA GLU A 32 -14.95 -7.09 -5.85
C GLU A 32 -13.60 -7.09 -5.13
N PRO A 33 -12.47 -7.30 -5.83
CA PRO A 33 -11.14 -7.23 -5.26
C PRO A 33 -10.93 -5.85 -4.59
N TRP A 34 -10.73 -5.85 -3.28
CA TRP A 34 -10.71 -4.62 -2.50
C TRP A 34 -9.56 -3.68 -2.87
N LEU A 35 -8.43 -4.23 -3.34
CA LEU A 35 -7.27 -3.47 -3.82
C LEU A 35 -7.57 -2.71 -5.12
N GLU A 36 -8.33 -3.31 -6.04
CA GLU A 36 -8.73 -2.65 -7.28
C GLU A 36 -9.66 -1.46 -6.98
N ARG A 37 -10.60 -1.65 -6.05
CA ARG A 37 -11.46 -0.56 -5.56
C ARG A 37 -10.66 0.55 -4.89
N LEU A 38 -9.68 0.18 -4.04
CA LEU A 38 -8.79 1.13 -3.38
C LEU A 38 -8.00 1.94 -4.43
N TYR A 39 -7.42 1.26 -5.41
CA TYR A 39 -6.71 1.90 -6.52
C TYR A 39 -7.57 2.95 -7.19
N HIS A 40 -8.79 2.58 -7.59
CA HIS A 40 -9.73 3.50 -8.24
C HIS A 40 -10.16 4.66 -7.34
N SER A 41 -10.38 4.43 -6.03
CA SER A 41 -10.73 5.51 -5.11
C SER A 41 -9.62 6.54 -4.92
N CYS A 42 -8.37 6.15 -5.11
CA CYS A 42 -7.22 7.04 -5.05
C CYS A 42 -6.95 7.75 -6.38
N GLN A 43 -7.59 7.37 -7.49
CA GLN A 43 -7.40 8.08 -8.76
C GLN A 43 -8.24 9.35 -8.81
N ARG A 44 -7.61 10.49 -9.10
CA ARG A 44 -8.33 11.73 -9.41
C ARG A 44 -8.77 11.69 -10.87
N LEU A 45 -10.08 11.63 -11.11
CA LEU A 45 -10.63 12.03 -12.40
C LEU A 45 -10.52 13.54 -12.50
N GLU A 46 -9.58 14.04 -13.30
CA GLU A 46 -9.62 15.45 -13.68
C GLU A 46 -10.93 15.71 -14.43
N LYS A 47 -11.79 16.54 -13.86
CA LYS A 47 -13.00 17.02 -14.52
C LYS A 47 -12.55 17.86 -15.72
N ARG A 48 -12.68 17.32 -16.92
CA ARG A 48 -12.46 18.04 -18.18
C ARG A 48 -13.42 19.22 -18.25
N GLU A 49 -13.00 20.41 -17.84
CA GLU A 49 -13.72 21.63 -18.14
C GLU A 49 -13.54 21.95 -19.63
N GLY A 50 -14.62 21.79 -20.40
CA GLY A 50 -14.80 22.44 -21.70
C GLY A 50 -14.51 21.58 -22.95
N GLY A 51 -15.51 21.49 -23.82
CA GLY A 51 -15.35 21.13 -25.24
C GLY A 51 -16.17 19.91 -25.66
N GLY A 52 -17.39 20.15 -26.17
CA GLY A 52 -18.27 19.12 -26.72
C GLY A 52 -17.70 18.44 -27.97
N GLY A 53 -18.26 17.27 -28.30
CA GLY A 53 -18.01 16.58 -29.56
C GLY A 53 -18.03 15.06 -29.43
N SER A 54 -18.96 14.46 -30.15
CA SER A 54 -19.34 13.05 -30.30
C SER A 54 -18.28 11.94 -30.29
N SER A 55 -18.82 10.77 -29.91
CA SER A 55 -18.62 9.42 -30.46
C SER A 55 -17.32 8.65 -30.16
N GLY A 56 -17.52 7.55 -29.45
CA GLY A 56 -16.96 6.24 -29.79
C GLY A 56 -15.45 6.11 -29.62
N GLY A 57 -15.01 5.78 -28.41
CA GLY A 57 -13.63 5.36 -28.16
C GLY A 57 -13.51 4.81 -26.74
N GLU A 58 -13.02 3.59 -26.64
CA GLU A 58 -12.78 2.85 -25.40
C GLU A 58 -12.12 3.75 -24.35
N GLY A 59 -12.88 4.10 -23.32
CA GLY A 59 -12.54 5.21 -22.45
C GLY A 59 -11.38 4.90 -21.53
N GLY A 60 -10.14 5.01 -21.98
CA GLY A 60 -8.97 5.19 -21.13
C GLY A 60 -8.96 6.62 -20.60
N VAL A 61 -9.23 6.81 -19.30
CA VAL A 61 -9.15 8.12 -18.67
C VAL A 61 -7.97 8.11 -17.69
N CYS A 62 -6.83 8.53 -18.21
CA CYS A 62 -5.69 9.05 -17.47
C CYS A 62 -5.01 10.06 -18.40
N GLY A 63 -4.95 11.32 -17.98
CA GLY A 63 -4.55 12.43 -18.83
C GLY A 63 -3.16 12.18 -19.43
N SER A 64 -3.07 12.10 -20.75
CA SER A 64 -1.80 11.99 -21.49
C SER A 64 -1.09 13.34 -21.64
N GLY A 65 -1.26 14.24 -20.65
CA GLY A 65 -0.57 15.52 -20.60
C GLY A 65 0.83 15.36 -19.99
N PRO A 66 1.77 16.31 -20.22
CA PRO A 66 3.12 16.26 -19.67
C PRO A 66 3.20 16.26 -18.13
N GLY A 67 2.08 16.48 -17.44
CA GLY A 67 1.93 16.41 -15.99
C GLY A 67 0.85 15.44 -15.51
N GLY A 68 0.33 14.56 -16.37
CA GLY A 68 -0.65 13.55 -15.98
C GLY A 68 0.01 12.44 -15.17
N SER A 69 -0.56 12.13 -14.00
CA SER A 69 -0.16 10.94 -13.23
C SER A 69 -0.30 9.71 -14.14
N ALA A 70 0.80 9.03 -14.42
CA ALA A 70 0.78 7.83 -15.25
C ALA A 70 0.00 6.73 -14.50
N CYS A 71 -1.25 6.54 -14.91
CA CYS A 71 -2.11 5.51 -14.38
C CYS A 71 -1.59 4.14 -14.84
N VAL A 72 -1.66 3.14 -13.94
CA VAL A 72 -1.39 1.75 -14.27
C VAL A 72 -2.32 1.31 -15.42
N PRO A 73 -1.78 0.70 -16.49
CA PRO A 73 -2.60 0.19 -17.60
C PRO A 73 -3.71 -0.73 -17.11
N ARG A 74 -4.94 -0.56 -17.63
CA ARG A 74 -6.11 -1.31 -17.17
C ARG A 74 -5.96 -2.82 -17.19
N GLY A 75 -5.25 -3.35 -18.19
CA GLY A 75 -4.99 -4.79 -18.30
C GLY A 75 -4.18 -5.35 -17.12
N LEU A 76 -3.39 -4.50 -16.44
CA LEU A 76 -2.57 -4.87 -15.28
C LEU A 76 -3.30 -4.68 -13.94
N LEU A 77 -4.46 -4.03 -13.92
CA LEU A 77 -5.25 -3.84 -12.68
C LEU A 77 -5.88 -5.13 -12.16
N LYS A 78 -5.86 -6.21 -12.95
CA LYS A 78 -6.24 -7.56 -12.50
C LYS A 78 -5.09 -8.32 -11.86
N THR A 79 -3.87 -7.79 -11.90
CA THR A 79 -2.68 -8.42 -11.34
C THR A 79 -2.45 -7.90 -9.92
N GLU A 80 -2.69 -8.75 -8.91
CA GLU A 80 -2.55 -8.37 -7.50
C GLU A 80 -1.16 -7.86 -7.16
N ALA A 81 -0.10 -8.44 -7.74
CA ALA A 81 1.27 -7.98 -7.52
C ALA A 81 1.43 -6.49 -7.85
N VAL A 82 0.80 -6.00 -8.93
CA VAL A 82 0.86 -4.58 -9.31
C VAL A 82 0.14 -3.71 -8.29
N LEU A 83 -1.04 -4.15 -7.84
CA LEU A 83 -1.85 -3.41 -6.87
C LEU A 83 -1.19 -3.36 -5.48
N TRP A 84 -0.58 -4.47 -5.03
CA TRP A 84 0.16 -4.52 -3.78
C TRP A 84 1.37 -3.59 -3.79
N GLN A 85 2.16 -3.61 -4.87
CA GLN A 85 3.32 -2.73 -5.03
C GLN A 85 2.92 -1.26 -5.06
N TRP A 86 1.82 -0.93 -5.74
CA TRP A 86 1.24 0.40 -5.72
C TRP A 86 0.78 0.81 -4.31
N ALA A 87 0.01 -0.03 -3.61
CA ALA A 87 -0.54 0.31 -2.30
C ALA A 87 0.57 0.53 -1.25
N VAL A 88 1.61 -0.32 -1.26
CA VAL A 88 2.75 -0.18 -0.35
C VAL A 88 3.57 1.08 -0.65
N TRP A 89 3.71 1.44 -1.93
CA TRP A 89 4.35 2.70 -2.32
C TRP A 89 3.56 3.93 -1.83
N GLU A 90 2.23 3.95 -2.03
CA GLU A 90 1.36 5.02 -1.54
C GLU A 90 1.39 5.15 -0.02
N ALA A 91 1.39 4.02 0.71
CA ALA A 91 1.49 4.04 2.16
C ALA A 91 2.83 4.59 2.66
N ALA A 92 3.94 4.29 1.99
CA ALA A 92 5.25 4.86 2.31
C ALA A 92 5.27 6.37 2.03
N GLN A 93 4.73 6.81 0.89
CA GLN A 93 4.59 8.25 0.59
C GLN A 93 3.72 8.96 1.63
N PHE A 94 2.56 8.41 1.99
CA PHE A 94 1.69 8.94 3.03
C PHE A 94 2.45 9.09 4.36
N THR A 95 3.27 8.10 4.72
CA THR A 95 4.07 8.12 5.94
C THR A 95 5.07 9.28 5.96
N VAL A 96 5.81 9.49 4.86
CA VAL A 96 6.78 10.59 4.73
C VAL A 96 6.08 11.95 4.73
N LEU A 97 5.05 12.12 3.88
CA LEU A 97 4.30 13.38 3.76
C LEU A 97 3.59 13.76 5.07
N SER A 98 3.14 12.78 5.84
CA SER A 98 2.54 12.99 7.17
C SER A 98 3.57 13.19 8.29
N LYS A 99 4.86 13.34 7.96
CA LYS A 99 5.97 13.48 8.93
C LYS A 99 5.96 12.36 9.98
N LEU A 100 5.71 11.13 9.53
CA LEU A 100 5.62 9.90 10.34
C LEU A 100 4.48 9.91 11.38
N ARG A 101 3.59 10.91 11.36
CA ARG A 101 2.37 10.91 12.17
C ARG A 101 1.29 10.15 11.43
N THR A 102 1.21 8.86 11.70
CA THR A 102 0.27 7.95 11.04
C THR A 102 -0.88 7.60 11.98
N PRO A 103 -1.92 6.89 11.51
CA PRO A 103 -2.91 6.29 12.40
C PRO A 103 -2.35 5.36 13.50
N LEU A 104 -1.10 4.89 13.39
CA LEU A 104 -0.43 4.16 14.48
C LEU A 104 -0.04 5.07 15.67
N GLY A 105 -0.05 6.39 15.47
CA GLY A 105 0.25 7.36 16.51
C GLY A 105 1.24 8.43 16.05
N ARG A 106 2.04 8.94 16.99
CA ARG A 106 3.11 9.89 16.67
C ARG A 106 4.24 9.19 15.93
N ALA A 107 5.21 9.98 15.46
CA ALA A 107 6.39 9.45 14.75
C ALA A 107 7.10 8.33 15.53
N GLN A 108 7.30 8.53 16.84
CA GLN A 108 7.91 7.52 17.70
C GLN A 108 7.07 6.23 17.79
N ASP A 109 5.76 6.37 17.94
CA ASP A 109 4.83 5.23 18.08
C ASP A 109 4.80 4.40 16.77
N THR A 110 4.81 5.08 15.62
CA THR A 110 4.91 4.44 14.29
C THR A 110 6.20 3.63 14.16
N PHE A 111 7.36 4.21 14.49
CA PHE A 111 8.63 3.50 14.44
C PHE A 111 8.70 2.33 15.41
N GLN A 112 8.32 2.53 16.67
CA GLN A 112 8.37 1.48 17.69
C GLN A 112 7.48 0.30 17.33
N THR A 113 6.31 0.55 16.74
CA THR A 113 5.39 -0.49 16.29
C THR A 113 6.03 -1.37 15.21
N ILE A 114 6.62 -0.74 14.19
CA ILE A 114 7.27 -1.45 13.07
C ILE A 114 8.54 -2.16 13.55
N GLU A 115 9.38 -1.48 14.32
CA GLU A 115 10.61 -2.03 14.88
C GLU A 115 10.33 -3.24 15.78
N GLY A 116 9.32 -3.15 16.66
CA GLY A 116 8.91 -4.25 17.54
C GLY A 116 8.47 -5.48 16.76
N MET A 117 7.76 -5.29 15.65
CA MET A 117 7.36 -6.38 14.76
C MET A 117 8.57 -7.07 14.10
N ILE A 118 9.50 -6.27 13.55
CA ILE A 118 10.72 -6.80 12.92
C ILE A 118 11.58 -7.54 13.94
N ARG A 119 11.77 -6.99 15.15
CA ARG A 119 12.54 -7.64 16.22
C ARG A 119 11.92 -8.98 16.62
N SER A 120 10.59 -9.06 16.67
CA SER A 120 9.86 -10.28 17.00
C SER A 120 10.03 -11.34 15.91
N LEU A 121 9.91 -10.96 14.64
CA LEU A 121 10.13 -11.85 13.49
C LEU A 121 11.59 -12.35 13.43
N ALA A 122 12.56 -11.46 13.67
CA ALA A 122 13.97 -11.82 13.71
C ALA A 122 14.28 -12.79 14.86
N ALA A 123 13.73 -12.56 16.05
CA ALA A 123 13.89 -13.48 17.18
C ALA A 123 13.34 -14.88 16.87
N HIS A 124 12.15 -14.96 16.28
CA HIS A 124 11.56 -16.23 15.86
C HIS A 124 12.41 -16.98 14.82
N SER A 125 13.08 -16.28 13.91
CA SER A 125 13.97 -16.91 12.93
C SER A 125 15.20 -17.57 13.57
N MET A 126 15.61 -17.11 14.75
CA MET A 126 16.73 -17.67 15.52
C MET A 126 16.28 -18.73 16.52
N ASN A 127 15.04 -18.64 17.00
CA ASN A 127 14.42 -19.61 17.89
C ASN A 127 12.97 -19.89 17.46
N THR A 128 12.79 -20.96 16.67
CA THR A 128 11.48 -21.33 16.12
C THR A 128 10.51 -21.87 17.17
N GLU A 129 10.96 -22.17 18.39
CA GLU A 129 10.08 -22.56 19.50
C GLU A 129 9.36 -21.36 20.13
N GLN A 130 9.80 -20.15 19.83
CA GLN A 130 9.11 -18.93 20.26
C GLN A 130 7.82 -18.77 19.45
N GLU A 131 6.66 -18.97 20.07
CA GLU A 131 5.38 -18.75 19.38
C GLU A 131 5.24 -17.29 18.91
N LEU A 132 4.91 -17.12 17.63
CA LEU A 132 4.62 -15.82 17.04
C LEU A 132 3.15 -15.77 16.65
N SER A 133 2.27 -15.68 17.64
CA SER A 133 0.83 -15.99 17.57
C SER A 133 0.08 -15.52 16.31
N GLN A 134 0.39 -14.37 15.73
CA GLN A 134 -0.30 -13.83 14.53
C GLN A 134 0.42 -14.08 13.19
N TRP A 135 1.62 -14.64 13.22
CA TRP A 135 2.48 -14.88 12.05
C TRP A 135 2.89 -16.34 11.89
N SER A 136 2.86 -17.12 12.98
CA SER A 136 3.06 -18.57 12.98
C SER A 136 1.72 -19.34 13.01
N ALA A 137 0.60 -18.68 13.34
CA ALA A 137 -0.71 -19.29 13.25
C ALA A 137 -1.21 -19.26 11.79
N GLY A 138 -1.45 -20.45 11.27
CA GLY A 138 -2.03 -20.69 9.96
C GLY A 138 -2.35 -22.16 9.89
N ASP A 139 -3.53 -22.57 10.38
CA ASP A 139 -3.98 -23.97 10.31
C ASP A 139 -4.30 -24.42 8.87
N THR A 140 -4.19 -23.50 7.90
CA THR A 140 -4.49 -23.72 6.49
C THR A 140 -3.33 -23.25 5.61
N ASP A 141 -3.18 -23.89 4.43
CA ASP A 141 -2.18 -23.53 3.42
C ASP A 141 -2.29 -22.05 2.99
N ASP A 142 -3.52 -21.55 2.86
CA ASP A 142 -3.81 -20.13 2.58
C ASP A 142 -3.28 -19.18 3.67
N GLY A 143 -3.31 -19.61 4.93
CA GLY A 143 -2.77 -18.84 6.06
C GLY A 143 -1.26 -18.68 5.97
N HIS A 144 -0.55 -19.75 5.63
CA HIS A 144 0.91 -19.70 5.42
C HIS A 144 1.29 -18.82 4.23
N HIS A 145 0.57 -18.91 3.11
CA HIS A 145 0.77 -18.03 1.97
C HIS A 145 0.57 -16.55 2.33
N SER A 146 -0.51 -16.24 3.07
CA SER A 146 -0.79 -14.89 3.55
C SER A 146 0.34 -14.34 4.43
N ASN A 147 0.90 -15.15 5.33
CA ASN A 147 2.02 -14.74 6.18
C ASN A 147 3.29 -14.44 5.38
N GLN A 148 3.58 -15.23 4.33
CA GLN A 148 4.70 -14.94 3.42
C GLN A 148 4.50 -13.63 2.65
N LEU A 149 3.29 -13.39 2.14
CA LEU A 149 2.93 -12.15 1.46
C LEU A 149 3.10 -10.95 2.41
N ARG A 150 2.55 -11.03 3.62
CA ARG A 150 2.65 -9.98 4.64
C ARG A 150 4.11 -9.62 4.96
N LEU A 151 4.98 -10.63 5.07
CA LEU A 151 6.41 -10.40 5.30
C LEU A 151 7.06 -9.68 4.12
N ALA A 152 6.78 -10.12 2.89
CA ALA A 152 7.31 -9.48 1.68
C ALA A 152 6.85 -8.02 1.57
N LEU A 153 5.58 -7.73 1.89
CA LEU A 153 5.04 -6.37 1.87
C LEU A 153 5.65 -5.48 2.97
N LEU A 154 5.90 -6.02 4.17
CA LEU A 154 6.56 -5.30 5.25
C LEU A 154 7.97 -4.86 4.85
N LEU A 155 8.75 -5.78 4.27
CA LEU A 155 10.10 -5.46 3.79
C LEU A 155 10.04 -4.42 2.66
N GLN A 156 9.13 -4.60 1.70
CA GLN A 156 8.96 -3.65 0.60
C GLN A 156 8.55 -2.26 1.08
N PHE A 157 7.71 -2.16 2.12
CA PHE A 157 7.32 -0.90 2.74
C PHE A 157 8.54 -0.17 3.32
N LEU A 158 9.41 -0.87 4.04
CA LEU A 158 10.63 -0.31 4.61
C LEU A 158 11.59 0.21 3.53
N GLU A 159 11.81 -0.57 2.48
CA GLU A 159 12.65 -0.15 1.35
C GLU A 159 12.11 1.12 0.68
N ASN A 160 10.80 1.21 0.48
CA ASN A 160 10.18 2.39 -0.12
C ASN A 160 10.26 3.60 0.83
N LEU A 161 10.06 3.37 2.13
CA LEU A 161 10.14 4.41 3.15
C LEU A 161 11.56 5.00 3.22
N GLU A 162 12.59 4.16 3.23
CA GLU A 162 13.99 4.58 3.19
C GLU A 162 14.29 5.44 1.95
N LYS A 163 13.91 4.96 0.76
CA LYS A 163 14.10 5.70 -0.51
C LYS A 163 13.42 7.07 -0.47
N LEU A 164 12.18 7.14 0.02
CA LEU A 164 11.42 8.38 0.07
C LEU A 164 11.93 9.34 1.15
N MET A 165 12.40 8.83 2.29
CA MET A 165 13.05 9.64 3.32
C MET A 165 14.37 10.24 2.83
N TYR A 166 15.18 9.46 2.11
CA TYR A 166 16.42 9.94 1.50
C TYR A 166 16.14 11.08 0.50
N ASN A 167 15.19 10.86 -0.42
CA ASN A 167 14.78 11.86 -1.41
C ASN A 167 14.16 13.14 -0.80
N ALA A 168 13.64 13.06 0.44
CA ALA A 168 13.08 14.23 1.13
C ALA A 168 14.14 15.02 1.91
N TYR A 169 15.32 14.43 2.13
CA TYR A 169 16.43 15.05 2.83
C TYR A 169 17.43 15.73 1.87
N GLU A 170 17.72 15.10 0.72
CA GLU A 170 18.51 15.70 -0.37
C GLU A 170 17.72 16.76 -1.16
#